data_AF-A0A160T8J2-F1
#
_entry.id   AF-A0A160T8J2-F1
#
_cell.length_a   1.000
_cell.length_b   1.000
_cell.length_c   1.000
_cell.angle_alpha   90.00
_cell.angle_beta   90.00
_cell.angle_gamma   90.00
#
_symmetry.space_group_name_H-M   'P 1'
#
loop_
_entity.id
_entity.type
_entity.pdbx_description
1 polymer ?
#
loop_
_entity_poly.entity_id
_entity_poly.type
_entity_poly.pdbx_seq_one_letter_code
_entity_poly.pdbx_strand_id
1 'polypeptide(L)'
;MKESIHPKWYPNAKVIVEGEVVMTVGSTKPEISVEVWSGTHPFYTGTQRLMDTEGQVDRFMRRLQKREEIQVQTETVKTRRMPENLSVEEMELGTRVNNALTAAGLTTVGDVLQLLKQSDDAVLALQGVGQTALIKIKRYMRDEELID
;
A
#
# COMPACT_ATOMS: atom_id res chain seq x y z
N MET A 1 4.07 -48.49 52.21
CA MET A 1 3.98 -49.00 50.82
C MET A 1 3.73 -50.51 50.88
N LYS A 2 2.68 -51.02 50.25
CA LYS A 2 2.53 -52.47 50.01
C LYS A 2 3.44 -52.89 48.85
N GLU A 3 4.18 -53.98 49.01
CA GLU A 3 5.31 -54.36 48.14
C GLU A 3 4.96 -54.70 46.68
N SER A 4 3.68 -54.86 46.33
CA SER A 4 3.25 -55.38 45.02
C SER A 4 2.35 -54.45 44.19
N ILE A 5 1.78 -53.40 44.79
CA ILE A 5 0.77 -52.55 44.12
C ILE A 5 1.21 -51.08 43.93
N HIS A 6 2.38 -50.70 44.45
CA HIS A 6 2.85 -49.32 44.35
C HIS A 6 4.08 -49.18 43.45
N PRO A 7 4.15 -48.10 42.64
CA PRO A 7 5.33 -47.81 41.84
C PRO A 7 6.51 -47.44 42.74
N LYS A 8 7.73 -47.69 42.23
CA LYS A 8 8.98 -47.38 42.93
C LYS A 8 9.06 -45.86 43.17
N TRP A 9 9.11 -45.49 44.44
CA TRP A 9 9.23 -44.10 44.89
C TRP A 9 10.67 -43.79 45.27
N TYR A 10 11.17 -42.67 44.79
CA TYR A 10 12.48 -42.13 45.11
C TYR A 10 12.29 -40.90 45.99
N PRO A 11 12.65 -40.97 47.29
CA PRO A 11 12.50 -39.82 48.20
C PRO A 11 13.46 -38.67 47.85
N ASN A 12 14.57 -38.97 47.16
CA ASN A 12 15.61 -38.02 46.80
C ASN A 12 15.77 -37.89 45.27
N ALA A 13 14.71 -37.49 44.56
CA ALA A 13 14.81 -37.21 43.13
C ALA A 13 15.43 -35.82 42.91
N LYS A 14 16.41 -35.73 42.01
CA LYS A 14 17.07 -34.45 41.69
C LYS A 14 16.26 -33.69 40.65
N VAL A 15 15.95 -32.42 40.95
CA VAL A 15 15.36 -31.49 39.99
C VAL A 15 16.47 -30.68 39.35
N ILE A 16 16.63 -30.84 38.05
CA ILE A 16 17.65 -30.17 37.24
C ILE A 16 16.97 -29.07 36.44
N VAL A 17 17.46 -27.83 36.58
CA VAL A 17 17.02 -26.68 35.79
C VAL A 17 18.25 -26.11 35.11
N GLU A 18 18.20 -25.97 33.78
CA GLU A 18 19.29 -25.41 32.95
C GLU A 18 20.69 -26.02 33.22
N GLY A 19 20.74 -27.27 33.70
CA GLY A 19 21.98 -28.00 33.98
C GLY A 19 22.45 -27.99 35.44
N GLU A 20 21.78 -27.25 36.34
CA GLU A 20 22.10 -27.21 37.77
C GLU A 20 21.04 -27.93 38.62
N VAL A 21 21.47 -28.55 39.72
CA VAL A 21 20.56 -29.21 40.67
C VAL A 21 19.99 -28.16 41.61
N VAL A 22 18.72 -27.80 41.39
CA VAL A 22 18.04 -26.74 42.15
C VAL A 22 17.49 -27.25 43.48
N MET A 23 16.92 -28.46 43.50
CA MET A 23 16.31 -29.03 44.71
C MET A 23 16.16 -30.54 44.62
N THR A 24 15.95 -31.16 45.77
CA THR A 24 15.65 -32.58 45.92
C THR A 24 14.20 -32.76 46.32
N VAL A 25 13.43 -33.52 45.54
CA VAL A 25 11.98 -33.74 45.74
C VAL A 25 11.67 -35.23 45.70
N GLY A 26 10.60 -35.66 46.37
CA GLY A 26 10.12 -37.03 46.21
C GLY A 26 9.43 -37.23 44.86
N SER A 27 9.83 -38.24 44.08
CA SER A 27 9.23 -38.56 42.78
C SER A 27 9.30 -40.05 42.45
N THR A 28 8.50 -40.48 41.48
CA THR A 28 8.60 -41.83 40.88
C THR A 28 9.76 -41.94 39.89
N LYS A 29 10.35 -40.81 39.49
CA LYS A 29 11.55 -40.75 38.65
C LYS A 29 12.77 -40.29 39.47
N PRO A 30 13.98 -40.79 39.18
CA PRO A 30 15.19 -40.39 39.90
C PRO A 30 15.67 -38.98 39.54
N GLU A 31 15.42 -38.52 38.31
CA GLU A 31 15.80 -37.19 37.82
C GLU A 31 14.63 -36.53 37.09
N ILE A 32 14.46 -35.22 37.33
CA ILE A 32 13.42 -34.40 36.70
C ILE A 32 14.08 -33.18 36.08
N SER A 33 14.09 -33.09 34.76
CA SER A 33 14.51 -31.90 34.02
C SER A 33 13.33 -30.92 33.89
N VAL A 34 13.48 -29.69 34.37
CA VAL A 34 12.44 -28.66 34.31
C VAL A 34 13.03 -27.39 33.71
N GLU A 35 12.33 -26.79 32.74
CA GLU A 35 12.76 -25.53 32.11
C GLU A 35 12.33 -24.29 32.90
N VAL A 36 11.17 -24.34 33.58
CA VAL A 36 10.62 -23.22 34.33
C VAL A 36 10.13 -23.70 35.71
N TRP A 37 10.64 -23.08 36.77
CA TRP A 37 10.23 -23.34 38.15
C TRP A 37 9.99 -22.03 38.90
N SER A 38 9.62 -22.10 40.18
CA SER A 38 9.22 -20.93 40.98
C SER A 38 10.27 -19.81 41.04
N GLY A 39 11.56 -20.13 40.89
CA GLY A 39 12.64 -19.12 40.85
C GLY A 39 12.81 -18.41 39.50
N THR A 40 12.38 -19.03 38.39
CA THR A 40 12.60 -18.51 37.03
C THR A 40 11.31 -17.99 36.39
N HIS A 41 10.14 -18.30 36.96
CA HIS A 41 8.87 -17.91 36.35
C HIS A 41 8.64 -16.39 36.48
N PRO A 42 8.36 -15.68 35.36
CA PRO A 42 8.19 -14.22 35.35
C PRO A 42 7.14 -13.67 36.34
N PHE A 43 6.17 -14.50 36.71
CA PHE A 43 5.17 -14.18 37.73
C PHE A 43 5.78 -14.01 39.14
N TYR A 44 6.74 -14.86 39.51
CA TYR A 44 7.37 -14.82 40.84
C TYR A 44 8.57 -13.88 40.89
N THR A 45 9.28 -13.70 39.77
CA THR A 45 10.43 -12.78 39.70
C THR A 45 10.03 -11.31 39.59
N GLY A 46 8.73 -11.00 39.42
CA GLY A 46 8.21 -9.64 39.42
C GLY A 46 8.65 -8.80 38.22
N THR A 47 9.27 -9.40 37.20
CA THR A 47 9.67 -8.74 35.97
C THR A 47 8.44 -8.54 35.08
N GLN A 48 7.53 -7.66 35.50
CA GLN A 48 6.51 -7.12 34.61
C GLN A 48 7.22 -6.33 33.53
N ARG A 49 7.31 -6.93 32.34
CA ARG A 49 7.71 -6.24 31.13
C ARG A 49 6.58 -5.23 30.84
N LEU A 50 6.72 -4.00 31.33
CA LEU A 50 5.87 -2.88 30.95
C LEU A 50 5.86 -2.85 29.42
N MET A 51 4.73 -3.21 28.84
CA MET A 51 4.55 -3.24 27.40
C MET A 51 4.23 -1.80 27.01
N ASP A 52 5.27 -1.00 26.73
CA ASP A 52 5.16 0.43 26.48
C ASP A 52 4.19 0.74 25.33
N THR A 53 3.25 1.63 25.63
CA THR A 53 2.32 2.28 24.69
C THR A 53 3.00 3.30 23.77
N GLU A 54 4.31 3.56 23.95
CA GLU A 54 5.11 4.52 23.17
C GLU A 54 5.10 4.25 21.66
N GLY A 55 4.90 3.00 21.24
CA GLY A 55 4.88 2.64 19.81
C GLY A 55 3.57 2.92 19.06
N GLN A 56 2.48 3.27 19.75
CA GLN A 56 1.17 3.41 19.10
C GLN A 56 1.04 4.71 18.32
N VAL A 57 1.59 5.81 18.85
CA VAL A 57 1.60 7.13 18.19
C VAL A 57 2.50 7.09 16.96
N ASP A 58 3.70 6.52 17.07
CA ASP A 58 4.61 6.36 15.94
C ASP A 58 4.01 5.51 14.81
N ARG A 59 3.30 4.44 15.15
CA ARG A 59 2.58 3.62 14.16
C ARG A 59 1.44 4.39 13.49
N PHE A 60 0.76 5.28 14.21
CA PHE A 60 -0.28 6.12 13.64
C PHE A 60 0.30 7.14 12.66
N MET A 61 1.36 7.85 13.05
CA MET A 61 2.03 8.85 12.20
C MET A 61 2.55 8.21 10.91
N ARG A 62 3.18 7.03 10.99
CA ARG A 62 3.64 6.29 9.79
C ARG A 62 2.50 5.91 8.85
N ARG A 63 1.32 5.56 9.37
CA ARG A 63 0.14 5.24 8.52
C ARG A 63 -0.43 6.50 7.86
N LEU A 64 -0.44 7.62 8.59
CA LEU A 64 -0.91 8.90 8.06
C LEU A 64 -0.04 9.37 6.89
N GLN A 65 1.28 9.40 7.08
CA GLN A 65 2.25 9.77 6.03
C GLN A 65 2.10 8.89 4.78
N LYS A 66 2.01 7.57 4.96
CA LYS A 66 1.80 6.65 3.84
C LYS A 66 0.49 6.92 3.09
N ARG A 67 -0.57 7.34 3.80
CA ARG A 67 -1.85 7.68 3.17
C ARG A 67 -1.73 8.96 2.33
N GLU A 68 -1.03 9.98 2.84
CA GLU A 68 -0.77 11.23 2.12
C GLU A 68 0.03 10.96 0.83
N GLU A 69 1.09 10.16 0.90
CA GLU A 69 1.87 9.76 -0.28
C GLU A 69 1.02 9.05 -1.33
N ILE A 70 0.16 8.12 -0.91
CA ILE A 70 -0.75 7.42 -1.82
C ILE A 70 -1.73 8.41 -2.46
N GLN A 71 -2.29 9.36 -1.70
CA GLN A 71 -3.21 10.36 -2.24
C GLN A 71 -2.54 11.22 -3.32
N VAL A 72 -1.34 11.75 -3.04
CA VAL A 72 -0.56 12.53 -4.03
C VAL A 72 -0.23 11.70 -5.28
N GLN A 73 0.14 10.42 -5.12
CA GLN A 73 0.35 9.53 -6.25
C GLN A 73 -0.94 9.29 -7.05
N THR A 74 -2.07 9.15 -6.37
CA THR A 74 -3.35 8.91 -7.04
C THR A 74 -3.80 10.16 -7.80
N GLU A 75 -3.61 11.34 -7.22
CA GLU A 75 -3.91 12.63 -7.86
C GLU A 75 -3.03 12.89 -9.08
N THR A 76 -1.71 12.69 -8.96
CA THR A 76 -0.79 12.84 -10.11
C THR A 76 -1.09 11.86 -11.24
N VAL A 77 -1.47 10.62 -10.93
CA VAL A 77 -1.91 9.65 -11.95
C VAL A 77 -3.24 10.06 -12.58
N LYS A 78 -4.19 10.58 -11.79
CA LYS A 78 -5.47 11.09 -12.31
C LYS A 78 -5.24 12.27 -13.25
N THR A 79 -4.48 13.28 -12.83
CA THR A 79 -4.16 14.45 -13.67
C THR A 79 -3.51 14.05 -14.99
N ARG A 80 -2.59 13.06 -14.98
CA ARG A 80 -1.97 12.55 -16.22
C ARG A 80 -2.92 11.78 -17.14
N ARG A 81 -3.93 11.13 -16.58
CA ARG A 81 -4.93 10.35 -17.33
C ARG A 81 -6.14 11.17 -17.76
N MET A 82 -6.22 12.45 -17.38
CA MET A 82 -7.30 13.31 -17.84
C MET A 82 -7.18 13.49 -19.36
N PRO A 83 -8.30 13.41 -20.10
CA PRO A 83 -8.30 13.52 -21.56
C PRO A 83 -7.74 14.86 -22.04
N GLU A 84 -7.80 15.91 -21.20
CA GLU A 84 -7.21 17.22 -21.48
C GLU A 84 -5.68 17.21 -21.62
N ASN A 85 -4.98 16.24 -21.01
CA ASN A 85 -3.52 16.14 -21.03
C ASN A 85 -2.99 15.09 -22.02
N LEU A 86 -3.89 14.43 -22.76
CA LEU A 86 -3.51 13.46 -23.79
C LEU A 86 -2.93 14.16 -25.03
N SER A 87 -2.16 13.40 -25.81
CA SER A 87 -1.55 13.88 -27.05
C SER A 87 -2.61 14.00 -28.13
N VAL A 88 -2.51 15.03 -28.97
CA VAL A 88 -3.40 15.24 -30.13
C VAL A 88 -3.39 14.03 -31.09
N GLU A 89 -2.33 13.22 -31.08
CA GLU A 89 -2.22 12.01 -31.90
C GLU A 89 -3.24 10.91 -31.53
N GLU A 90 -3.71 10.87 -30.28
CA GLU A 90 -4.68 9.89 -29.79
C GLU A 90 -6.11 10.15 -30.30
N MET A 91 -6.35 11.31 -30.92
CA MET A 91 -7.65 11.69 -31.51
C MET A 91 -7.90 11.07 -32.91
N GLU A 92 -6.95 10.32 -33.48
CA GLU A 92 -7.05 9.65 -34.79
C GLU A 92 -7.52 10.56 -35.96
N LEU A 93 -7.13 11.84 -35.94
CA LEU A 93 -7.61 12.84 -36.93
C LEU A 93 -6.95 12.70 -38.31
N GLY A 94 -5.94 11.83 -38.44
CA GLY A 94 -5.16 11.58 -39.66
C GLY A 94 -3.92 12.48 -39.75
N THR A 95 -2.88 12.00 -40.46
CA THR A 95 -1.54 12.62 -40.51
C THR A 95 -1.54 14.09 -40.93
N ARG A 96 -2.41 14.47 -41.88
CA ARG A 96 -2.53 15.86 -42.35
C ARG A 96 -3.02 16.82 -41.26
N VAL A 97 -3.98 16.40 -40.45
CA VAL A 97 -4.58 17.22 -39.39
C VAL A 97 -3.63 17.29 -38.20
N ASN A 98 -3.00 16.18 -37.82
CA ASN A 98 -1.99 16.16 -36.76
C ASN A 98 -0.80 17.08 -37.10
N ASN A 99 -0.32 17.06 -38.35
CA ASN A 99 0.74 17.95 -38.80
C ASN A 99 0.31 19.43 -38.81
N ALA A 100 -0.97 19.73 -39.09
CA ALA A 100 -1.49 21.10 -39.04
C ALA A 100 -1.62 21.61 -37.59
N LEU A 101 -2.07 20.75 -36.66
CA LEU A 101 -2.21 21.09 -35.24
C LEU A 101 -0.84 21.26 -34.55
N THR A 102 0.11 20.38 -34.85
CA THR A 102 1.50 20.52 -34.39
C THR A 102 2.21 21.74 -34.97
N ALA A 103 1.97 22.07 -36.25
CA ALA A 103 2.47 23.31 -36.85
C ALA A 103 1.90 24.58 -36.19
N ALA A 104 0.69 24.48 -35.63
CA ALA A 104 0.05 25.54 -34.85
C ALA A 104 0.50 25.58 -33.37
N GLY A 105 1.37 24.65 -32.95
CA GLY A 105 1.85 24.55 -31.58
C GLY A 105 0.86 23.91 -30.59
N LEU A 106 -0.22 23.29 -31.09
CA LEU A 106 -1.22 22.61 -30.28
C LEU A 106 -0.80 21.16 -30.11
N THR A 107 -0.12 20.86 -29.00
CA THR A 107 0.43 19.51 -28.73
C THR A 107 -0.50 18.66 -27.87
N THR A 108 -1.40 19.30 -27.13
CA THR A 108 -2.27 18.63 -26.16
C THR A 108 -3.75 18.83 -26.51
N VAL A 109 -4.58 17.82 -26.22
CA VAL A 109 -6.05 17.88 -26.41
C VAL A 109 -6.67 19.10 -25.71
N GLY A 110 -6.15 19.51 -24.55
CA GLY A 110 -6.56 20.71 -23.83
C GLY A 110 -6.36 22.01 -24.61
N ASP A 111 -5.26 22.15 -25.37
CA ASP A 111 -4.99 23.33 -26.19
C ASP A 111 -6.01 23.45 -27.33
N VAL A 112 -6.34 22.30 -27.94
CA VAL A 112 -7.36 22.20 -29.00
C VAL A 112 -8.75 22.53 -28.44
N LEU A 113 -9.06 22.06 -27.23
CA LEU A 113 -10.32 22.39 -26.54
C LEU A 113 -10.42 23.88 -26.22
N GLN A 114 -9.35 24.51 -25.76
CA GLN A 114 -9.33 25.94 -25.45
C GLN A 114 -9.59 26.78 -26.72
N LEU A 115 -9.00 26.39 -27.84
CA LEU A 115 -9.20 27.05 -29.13
C LEU A 115 -10.63 26.86 -29.64
N LEU A 116 -11.19 25.66 -29.47
CA LEU A 116 -12.58 25.37 -29.86
C LEU A 116 -13.61 26.08 -28.98
N LYS A 117 -13.33 26.29 -27.69
CA LYS A 117 -14.14 27.15 -26.81
C LYS A 117 -14.13 28.62 -27.24
N GLN A 118 -13.06 29.09 -27.90
CA GLN A 118 -12.95 30.47 -28.37
C GLN A 118 -13.77 30.70 -29.65
N SER A 119 -13.60 29.86 -30.67
CA SER A 119 -14.52 29.79 -31.82
C SER A 119 -14.26 28.59 -32.72
N ASP A 120 -15.32 28.07 -33.35
CA ASP A 120 -15.21 27.04 -34.39
C ASP A 120 -14.45 27.53 -35.63
N ASP A 121 -14.58 28.83 -35.95
CA ASP A 121 -13.90 29.47 -37.07
C ASP A 121 -12.38 29.54 -36.87
N ALA A 122 -11.91 29.63 -35.62
CA ALA A 122 -10.48 29.60 -35.31
C ALA A 122 -9.84 28.24 -35.62
N VAL A 123 -10.59 27.15 -35.41
CA VAL A 123 -10.13 25.79 -35.77
C VAL A 123 -10.06 25.63 -37.29
N LEU A 124 -11.01 26.22 -38.03
CA LEU A 124 -11.05 26.19 -39.49
C LEU A 124 -10.02 27.11 -40.16
N ALA A 125 -9.54 28.14 -39.45
CA ALA A 125 -8.48 29.03 -39.95
C ALA A 125 -7.12 28.32 -40.07
N LEU A 126 -6.93 27.17 -39.41
CA LEU A 126 -5.71 26.38 -39.49
C LEU A 126 -5.56 25.71 -40.86
N GLN A 127 -4.44 26.00 -41.54
CA GLN A 127 -4.16 25.50 -42.88
C GLN A 127 -4.02 23.97 -42.88
N GLY A 128 -5.05 23.27 -43.34
CA GLY A 128 -5.10 21.80 -43.38
C GLY A 128 -6.23 21.17 -42.56
N VAL A 129 -6.94 21.97 -41.76
CA VAL A 129 -8.14 21.55 -41.02
C VAL A 129 -9.39 21.93 -41.83
N GLY A 130 -10.18 20.94 -42.24
CA GLY A 130 -11.44 21.15 -42.94
C GLY A 130 -12.66 20.90 -42.04
N GLN A 131 -13.86 21.14 -42.58
CA GLN A 131 -15.13 20.89 -41.85
C GLN A 131 -15.27 19.44 -41.38
N THR A 132 -14.78 18.47 -42.16
CA THR A 132 -14.78 17.05 -41.79
C THR A 132 -13.88 16.76 -40.59
N ALA A 133 -12.75 17.47 -40.47
CA ALA A 133 -11.87 17.36 -39.31
C ALA A 133 -12.50 18.00 -38.07
N LEU A 134 -13.16 19.16 -38.21
CA LEU A 134 -13.90 19.80 -37.12
C LEU A 134 -15.01 18.90 -36.56
N ILE A 135 -15.76 18.22 -37.43
CA ILE A 135 -16.80 17.27 -37.00
C ILE A 135 -16.19 16.09 -36.23
N LYS A 136 -15.05 15.56 -36.67
CA LYS A 136 -14.33 14.48 -35.97
C LYS A 136 -13.80 14.94 -34.61
N ILE A 137 -13.21 16.13 -34.54
CA ILE A 137 -12.74 16.75 -33.28
C ILE A 137 -13.90 16.89 -32.30
N LYS A 138 -15.03 17.46 -32.73
CA LYS A 138 -16.23 17.61 -31.88
C LYS A 138 -16.81 16.28 -31.42
N ARG A 139 -16.81 15.27 -32.30
CA ARG A 139 -17.27 13.92 -31.95
C ARG A 139 -16.40 13.31 -30.86
N TYR A 140 -15.08 13.35 -31.01
CA TYR A 140 -14.13 12.85 -30.01
C TYR A 140 -14.30 13.57 -28.66
N MET A 141 -14.42 14.90 -28.68
CA MET A 141 -14.57 15.69 -27.45
C MET A 141 -15.90 15.43 -26.72
N ARG A 142 -16.96 15.03 -27.43
CA ARG A 142 -18.23 14.60 -26.83
C ARG A 142 -18.14 13.18 -26.26
N ASP A 143 -17.46 12.28 -26.96
CA ASP A 143 -17.25 10.90 -26.51
C ASP A 143 -16.43 10.86 -25.20
N GLU A 144 -15.52 11.84 -25.01
CA GLU A 144 -14.72 12.04 -23.79
C GLU A 144 -15.35 13.04 -22.78
N GLU A 145 -16.63 13.41 -22.96
CA GLU A 145 -17.41 14.30 -22.07
C GLU A 145 -16.82 15.71 -21.82
N LEU A 146 -15.94 16.22 -22.70
CA LEU A 146 -15.36 17.56 -22.55
C LEU A 146 -16.26 18.69 -23.09
N ILE A 147 -17.28 18.34 -23.89
CA ILE A 147 -18.23 19.25 -24.54
C ILE A 147 -19.61 18.58 -24.59
N ASP A 148 -20.67 19.36 -24.38
CA ASP A 148 -22.08 18.94 -24.54
C ASP A 148 -22.47 18.65 -26.02
#